data_AF-A0A1F1KPR5-F1
#
_entry.id   AF-A0A1F1KPR5-F1
#
_cell.length_a   1.000
_cell.length_b   1.000
_cell.length_c   1.000
_cell.angle_alpha   90.00
_cell.angle_beta   90.00
_cell.angle_gamma   90.00
#
_symmetry.space_group_name_H-M   'P 1'
#
loop_
_entity.id
_entity.type
_entity.pdbx_description
1 polymer ?
#
loop_
_entity_poly.entity_id
_entity_poly.type
_entity_poly.pdbx_seq_one_letter_code
_entity_poly.pdbx_strand_id
1 'polypeptide(L)'
;MPLILALVVFAVLAGVVAWIASTGWLVRSGLEDLARHRRLSRGTDPAQLTAERAVDTARRTHALASEALAATLDRWYELRSTLGIGTPLEAEYPAVRDALDGDPAFARLLERANDALVDSTTDRPSRVADLLAEAARLDALTLAVRDRIYRARRAP
;
A
#
# COMPACT_ATOMS: atom_id res chain seq x y z
N MET A 1 -57.49 -18.35 -42.97
CA MET A 1 -57.71 -19.22 -41.78
C MET A 1 -56.51 -20.09 -41.41
N PRO A 2 -55.83 -20.84 -42.31
CA PRO A 2 -54.68 -21.67 -41.90
C PRO A 2 -53.44 -20.86 -41.50
N LEU A 3 -53.20 -19.70 -42.14
CA LEU A 3 -52.04 -18.84 -41.88
C LEU A 3 -52.07 -18.21 -40.46
N ILE A 4 -53.25 -17.78 -40.00
CA ILE A 4 -53.43 -17.16 -38.68
C ILE A 4 -53.19 -18.21 -37.59
N LEU A 5 -53.69 -19.43 -37.79
CA LEU A 5 -53.48 -20.54 -36.86
C LEU A 5 -51.99 -20.91 -36.76
N ALA A 6 -51.27 -20.98 -37.88
CA ALA A 6 -49.83 -21.23 -37.90
C ALA A 6 -49.03 -20.12 -37.18
N LEU A 7 -49.41 -18.86 -37.37
CA LEU A 7 -48.77 -17.72 -36.69
C LEU A 7 -48.97 -17.77 -35.17
N VAL A 8 -50.18 -18.11 -34.71
CA VAL A 8 -50.49 -18.24 -33.28
C VAL A 8 -49.70 -19.39 -32.65
N VAL A 9 -49.62 -20.54 -33.31
CA VAL A 9 -48.84 -21.69 -32.82
C VAL A 9 -47.35 -21.35 -32.74
N PHE A 10 -46.80 -20.66 -33.73
CA PHE A 10 -45.41 -20.23 -33.71
C PHE A 10 -45.13 -19.23 -32.58
N ALA A 11 -46.02 -18.26 -32.35
CA ALA A 11 -45.88 -17.29 -31.26
C ALA A 11 -45.90 -17.97 -29.88
N VAL A 12 -46.76 -18.97 -29.69
CA VAL A 12 -46.82 -19.75 -28.43
C VAL A 12 -45.54 -20.55 -28.22
N LEU A 13 -45.04 -21.23 -29.26
CA LEU A 13 -43.78 -21.98 -29.19
C LEU A 13 -42.58 -21.06 -28.89
N ALA A 14 -42.51 -19.91 -29.56
CA ALA A 14 -41.46 -18.92 -29.32
C ALA A 14 -41.51 -18.39 -27.86
N GLY A 15 -42.71 -18.13 -27.33
CA GLY A 15 -42.90 -17.71 -25.94
C GLY A 15 -42.43 -18.77 -24.93
N VAL A 16 -42.75 -20.05 -25.16
CA VAL A 16 -42.31 -21.16 -24.30
C VAL A 16 -40.80 -21.33 -24.33
N VAL A 17 -40.17 -21.24 -25.51
CA VAL A 17 -38.71 -21.33 -25.65
C VAL A 17 -38.02 -20.15 -24.95
N ALA A 18 -38.53 -18.93 -25.11
CA ALA A 18 -37.99 -17.75 -24.45
C ALA A 18 -38.11 -17.85 -22.92
N TRP A 19 -39.23 -18.38 -22.41
CA TRP A 19 -39.44 -18.60 -20.99
C TRP A 19 -38.46 -19.64 -20.41
N ILE A 20 -38.29 -20.78 -21.09
CA ILE A 20 -37.33 -21.83 -20.68
C ILE A 20 -35.89 -21.28 -20.67
N ALA A 21 -35.51 -20.50 -21.69
CA ALA A 21 -34.20 -19.87 -21.75
C ALA A 21 -33.98 -18.88 -20.59
N SER A 22 -34.99 -18.07 -20.26
CA SER A 22 -34.91 -17.11 -19.16
C SER A 22 -34.79 -17.79 -17.79
N THR A 23 -35.56 -18.87 -17.56
CA THR A 23 -35.52 -19.65 -16.33
C THR A 23 -34.19 -20.41 -16.20
N GLY A 24 -33.68 -20.96 -17.31
CA GLY A 24 -32.36 -21.58 -17.35
C GLY A 24 -31.22 -20.61 -17.04
N TRP A 25 -31.30 -19.37 -17.55
CA TRP A 25 -30.33 -18.32 -17.24
C TRP A 25 -30.36 -17.92 -15.77
N LEU A 26 -31.54 -17.75 -15.17
CA LEU A 26 -31.71 -17.43 -13.75
C LEU A 26 -31.21 -18.55 -12.81
N VAL A 27 -31.46 -19.80 -13.16
CA VAL A 27 -30.95 -20.95 -12.38
C VAL A 27 -29.42 -21.04 -12.49
N ARG A 28 -28.86 -20.81 -13.68
CA ARG A 28 -27.42 -20.80 -13.88
C ARG A 28 -26.73 -19.66 -13.13
N SER A 29 -27.27 -18.43 -13.20
CA SER A 29 -26.72 -17.28 -12.47
C SER A 29 -26.81 -17.49 -10.96
N GLY A 30 -27.92 -18.04 -10.46
CA GLY A 30 -28.07 -18.38 -9.03
C GLY A 30 -27.09 -19.45 -8.56
N LEU A 31 -26.82 -20.47 -9.38
CA LEU A 31 -25.83 -21.51 -9.07
C LEU A 31 -24.39 -20.98 -9.12
N GLU A 32 -24.06 -20.10 -10.07
CA GLU A 32 -22.75 -19.45 -10.15
C GLU A 32 -22.50 -18.56 -8.92
N ASP A 33 -23.50 -17.82 -8.46
CA ASP A 33 -23.39 -16.97 -7.27
C ASP A 33 -23.34 -17.77 -5.96
N LEU A 34 -24.12 -18.86 -5.85
CA LEU A 34 -24.02 -19.80 -4.73
C LEU A 34 -22.67 -20.52 -4.72
N ALA A 35 -22.13 -20.90 -5.87
CA ALA A 35 -20.82 -21.52 -5.98
C ALA A 35 -19.67 -20.53 -5.67
N ARG A 36 -19.85 -19.24 -5.98
CA ARG A 36 -18.95 -18.16 -5.58
C ARG A 36 -19.00 -17.95 -4.07
N HIS A 37 -20.20 -17.84 -3.50
CA HIS A 37 -20.39 -17.64 -2.06
C HIS A 37 -19.87 -18.84 -1.23
N ARG A 38 -20.03 -20.06 -1.74
CA ARG A 38 -19.52 -21.29 -1.11
C ARG A 38 -18.00 -21.46 -1.23
N ARG A 39 -17.37 -20.84 -2.24
CA ARG A 39 -15.89 -20.78 -2.39
C ARG A 39 -15.28 -19.73 -1.48
N LEU A 40 -15.91 -18.56 -1.39
CA LEU A 40 -15.56 -17.49 -0.45
C LEU A 40 -15.66 -17.93 1.02
N SER A 41 -16.69 -18.72 1.38
CA SER A 41 -16.84 -19.25 2.75
C SER A 41 -15.92 -20.43 3.07
N ARG A 42 -15.37 -21.10 2.05
CA ARG A 42 -14.38 -22.17 2.20
C ARG A 42 -12.92 -21.69 2.09
N GLY A 43 -12.68 -20.39 1.87
CA GLY A 43 -11.32 -19.84 1.78
C GLY A 43 -10.51 -20.33 0.59
N THR A 44 -11.15 -20.83 -0.47
CA THR A 44 -10.49 -21.45 -1.64
C THR A 44 -10.57 -20.59 -2.90
N ASP A 45 -11.04 -19.35 -2.77
CA ASP A 45 -11.11 -18.42 -3.90
C ASP A 45 -9.72 -17.83 -4.19
N PRO A 46 -9.17 -17.98 -5.42
CA PRO A 46 -7.91 -17.34 -5.79
C PRO A 46 -7.93 -15.82 -5.56
N ALA A 47 -9.09 -15.17 -5.64
CA ALA A 47 -9.23 -13.73 -5.35
C ALA A 47 -8.93 -13.39 -3.87
N GLN A 48 -9.35 -14.25 -2.93
CA GLN A 48 -9.02 -14.08 -1.50
C GLN A 48 -7.53 -14.26 -1.25
N LEU A 49 -6.90 -15.29 -1.85
CA LEU A 49 -5.45 -15.50 -1.76
C LEU A 49 -4.66 -14.32 -2.34
N THR A 50 -5.14 -13.70 -3.42
CA THR A 50 -4.50 -12.49 -3.97
C THR A 50 -4.67 -11.27 -3.09
N ALA A 51 -5.83 -11.13 -2.43
CA ALA A 51 -6.09 -10.02 -1.51
C ALA A 51 -5.24 -10.14 -0.23
N GLU A 52 -5.15 -11.34 0.35
CA GLU A 52 -4.28 -11.61 1.50
C GLU A 52 -2.81 -11.33 1.17
N ARG A 53 -2.33 -11.80 0.01
CA ARG A 53 -0.96 -11.50 -0.46
C ARG A 53 -0.72 -10.01 -0.67
N ALA A 54 -1.71 -9.28 -1.19
CA ALA A 54 -1.59 -7.83 -1.38
C ALA A 54 -1.48 -7.09 -0.04
N VAL A 55 -2.28 -7.49 0.96
CA VAL A 55 -2.20 -6.96 2.32
C VAL A 55 -0.85 -7.26 2.95
N ASP A 56 -0.37 -8.51 2.87
CA ASP A 56 0.92 -8.90 3.43
C ASP A 56 2.09 -8.17 2.76
N THR A 57 2.02 -7.98 1.44
CA THR A 57 3.03 -7.22 0.71
C THR A 57 3.05 -5.76 1.17
N ALA A 58 1.88 -5.11 1.27
CA ALA A 58 1.78 -3.73 1.74
C ALA A 58 2.28 -3.57 3.19
N ARG A 59 1.96 -4.52 4.08
CA ARG A 59 2.48 -4.54 5.46
C ARG A 59 3.99 -4.65 5.51
N ARG A 60 4.60 -5.51 4.68
CA ARG A 60 6.06 -5.63 4.59
C ARG A 60 6.70 -4.36 4.04
N THR A 61 6.13 -3.78 2.99
CA THR A 61 6.63 -2.52 2.43
C THR A 61 6.59 -1.40 3.47
N HIS A 62 5.49 -1.27 4.20
CA HIS A 62 5.39 -0.34 5.32
C HIS A 62 6.45 -0.59 6.39
N ALA A 63 6.60 -1.84 6.84
CA ALA A 63 7.60 -2.19 7.86
C ALA A 63 9.04 -1.83 7.42
N LEU A 64 9.40 -2.14 6.17
CA LEU A 64 10.70 -1.79 5.62
C LEU A 64 10.92 -0.26 5.55
N ALA A 65 9.89 0.50 5.18
CA ALA A 65 9.97 1.96 5.15
C ALA A 65 10.14 2.55 6.56
N SER A 66 9.38 2.05 7.55
CA SER A 66 9.53 2.44 8.96
C SER A 66 10.94 2.10 9.49
N GLU A 67 11.43 0.89 9.24
CA GLU A 67 12.78 0.45 9.63
C GLU A 67 13.87 1.31 8.98
N ALA A 68 13.73 1.64 7.69
CA ALA A 68 14.68 2.47 6.97
C ALA A 68 14.74 3.90 7.52
N LEU A 69 13.58 4.47 7.88
CA LEU A 69 13.51 5.79 8.51
C LEU A 69 14.14 5.76 9.90
N ALA A 70 13.76 4.79 10.74
CA ALA A 70 14.32 4.60 12.08
C ALA A 70 15.85 4.47 12.04
N ALA A 71 16.37 3.56 11.21
CA ALA A 71 17.82 3.37 11.06
C ALA A 71 18.55 4.63 10.56
N THR A 72 17.89 5.44 9.74
CA THR A 72 18.46 6.71 9.25
C THR A 72 18.54 7.75 10.38
N LEU A 73 17.48 7.87 11.19
CA LEU A 73 17.45 8.77 12.34
C LEU A 73 18.43 8.33 13.43
N ASP A 74 18.42 7.04 13.79
CA ASP A 74 19.32 6.46 14.79
C ASP A 74 20.79 6.70 14.43
N ARG A 75 21.17 6.42 13.17
CA ARG A 75 22.55 6.66 12.71
C ARG A 75 22.91 8.14 12.72
N TRP A 76 21.97 9.05 12.43
CA TRP A 76 22.21 10.48 12.54
C TRP A 76 22.45 10.91 14.00
N TYR A 77 21.63 10.41 14.93
CA TYR A 77 21.80 10.72 16.36
C TYR A 77 23.06 10.08 16.96
N GLU A 78 23.43 8.88 16.52
CA GLU A 78 24.68 8.21 16.88
C GLU A 78 25.89 9.02 16.40
N LEU A 79 25.88 9.50 15.15
CA LEU A 79 26.94 10.39 14.66
C LEU A 79 27.04 11.66 15.50
N ARG A 80 25.91 12.20 15.95
CA ARG A 80 25.87 13.42 16.78
C ARG A 80 26.42 13.20 18.18
N SER A 81 26.16 12.06 18.80
CA SER A 81 26.68 11.73 20.12
C SER A 81 28.17 11.38 20.08
N THR A 82 28.62 10.72 19.01
CA THR A 82 30.02 10.29 18.84
C THR A 82 30.91 11.30 18.13
N LEU A 83 30.34 12.40 17.63
CA LEU A 83 31.02 13.36 16.75
C LEU A 83 31.62 12.71 15.50
N GLY A 84 31.04 11.60 15.03
CA GLY A 84 31.51 10.85 13.88
C GLY A 84 32.77 10.01 14.11
N ILE A 85 33.28 9.93 15.34
CA ILE A 85 34.48 9.16 15.69
C ILE A 85 34.30 7.69 15.34
N GLY A 86 35.29 7.09 14.66
CA GLY A 86 35.25 5.69 14.27
C GLY A 86 34.39 5.41 13.03
N THR A 87 33.93 6.46 12.34
CA THR A 87 33.19 6.33 11.08
C THR A 87 34.01 6.89 9.90
N PRO A 88 33.71 6.51 8.65
CA PRO A 88 34.34 7.11 7.47
C PRO A 88 34.08 8.63 7.33
N LEU A 89 33.19 9.21 8.14
CA LEU A 89 32.85 10.62 8.11
C LEU A 89 33.57 11.43 9.19
N GLU A 90 34.43 10.84 10.02
CA GLU A 90 35.05 11.51 11.17
C GLU A 90 35.66 12.89 10.86
N ALA A 91 36.37 13.01 9.73
CA ALA A 91 36.98 14.28 9.31
C ALA A 91 35.98 15.33 8.78
N GLU A 92 34.88 14.89 8.18
CA GLU A 92 33.92 15.77 7.49
C GLU A 92 32.69 16.08 8.36
N TYR A 93 32.40 15.22 9.35
CA TYR A 93 31.21 15.28 10.18
C TYR A 93 31.06 16.59 10.96
N PRO A 94 32.13 17.17 11.58
CA PRO A 94 31.99 18.44 12.28
C PRO A 94 31.44 19.57 11.40
N ALA A 95 31.93 19.69 10.16
CA ALA A 95 31.46 20.70 9.20
C ALA A 95 30.00 20.44 8.78
N VAL A 96 29.65 19.18 8.53
CA VAL A 96 28.27 18.77 8.22
C VAL A 96 27.32 19.08 9.37
N ARG A 97 27.72 18.76 10.60
CA ARG A 97 26.96 19.03 11.82
C ARG A 97 26.74 20.53 11.97
N ASP A 98 27.79 21.34 11.86
CA ASP A 98 27.68 22.79 12.07
C ASP A 98 26.78 23.45 11.01
N ALA A 99 26.85 22.98 9.76
CA ALA A 99 25.95 23.43 8.69
C ALA A 99 24.48 23.06 8.93
N LEU A 100 24.21 21.89 9.52
CA LEU A 100 22.87 21.36 9.75
C LEU A 100 22.25 21.81 11.08
N ASP A 101 23.06 21.98 12.13
CA ASP A 101 22.62 22.50 13.43
C ASP A 101 22.18 23.98 13.30
N GLY A 102 22.78 24.72 12.37
CA GLY A 102 22.34 26.07 12.01
C GLY A 102 21.11 26.12 11.07
N ASP A 103 20.61 24.98 10.58
CA ASP A 103 19.51 24.92 9.62
C ASP A 103 18.15 24.61 10.29
N PRO A 104 17.29 25.62 10.50
CA PRO A 104 15.97 25.39 11.10
C PRO A 104 15.04 24.55 10.22
N ALA A 105 15.29 24.48 8.91
CA ALA A 105 14.52 23.61 8.03
C ALA A 105 14.86 22.14 8.23
N PHE A 106 16.12 21.83 8.55
CA PHE A 106 16.54 20.47 8.87
C PHE A 106 16.03 20.03 10.25
N ALA A 107 16.05 20.91 11.25
CA ALA A 107 15.45 20.62 12.56
C ALA A 107 13.96 20.23 12.44
N ARG A 108 13.16 21.02 11.70
CA ARG A 108 11.75 20.70 11.42
C ARG A 108 11.56 19.44 10.58
N LEU A 109 12.52 19.08 9.74
CA LEU A 109 12.48 17.84 8.98
C LEU A 109 12.68 16.63 9.90
N LEU A 110 13.66 16.71 10.82
CA LEU A 110 13.90 15.66 11.81
C LEU A 110 12.71 15.50 12.77
N GLU A 111 12.11 16.60 13.22
CA GLU A 111 10.91 16.57 14.06
C GLU A 111 9.77 15.83 13.34
N ARG A 112 9.40 16.24 12.12
CA ARG A 112 8.38 15.55 11.32
C ARG A 112 8.71 14.08 11.04
N ALA A 113 9.99 13.74 10.87
CA ALA A 113 10.42 12.36 10.66
C ALA A 113 10.25 11.51 11.93
N ASN A 114 10.58 12.04 13.10
CA ASN A 114 10.33 11.37 14.37
C ASN A 114 8.83 11.22 14.64
N ASP A 115 8.05 12.28 14.44
CA ASP A 115 6.59 12.25 14.64
C ASP A 115 5.95 11.19 13.73
N ALA A 116 6.30 11.17 12.44
CA ALA A 116 5.79 10.17 11.51
C ALA A 116 6.20 8.73 11.91
N LEU A 117 7.41 8.55 12.44
CA LEU A 117 7.83 7.23 12.91
C LEU A 117 7.02 6.79 14.14
N VAL A 118 6.81 7.68 15.12
CA VAL A 118 5.98 7.41 16.30
C VAL A 118 4.54 7.10 15.90
N ASP A 119 3.95 7.91 15.03
CA ASP A 119 2.58 7.71 14.51
C ASP A 119 2.47 6.36 13.81
N SER A 120 3.42 6.00 12.95
CA SER A 120 3.42 4.71 12.22
C SER A 120 3.49 3.48 13.14
N THR A 121 4.06 3.64 14.35
CA THR A 121 4.11 2.56 15.34
C THR A 121 2.84 2.44 16.17
N THR A 122 2.14 3.56 16.38
CA THR A 122 0.97 3.66 17.27
C THR A 122 -0.33 3.41 16.52
N ASP A 123 -0.47 3.97 15.32
CA ASP A 123 -1.64 3.76 14.45
C ASP A 123 -1.23 2.98 13.22
N ARG A 124 -1.54 1.66 13.21
CA ARG A 124 -1.21 0.79 12.08
C ARG A 124 -2.40 0.70 11.12
N PRO A 125 -2.29 1.25 9.90
CA PRO A 125 -3.37 1.17 8.94
C PRO A 125 -3.68 -0.29 8.58
N SER A 126 -4.96 -0.60 8.44
CA SER A 126 -5.42 -1.95 8.10
C SER A 126 -5.69 -2.14 6.60
N ARG A 127 -5.86 -1.04 5.85
CA ARG A 127 -6.13 -1.08 4.40
C ARG A 127 -4.83 -0.98 3.60
N VAL A 128 -4.79 -1.72 2.48
CA VAL A 128 -3.64 -1.75 1.56
C VAL A 128 -3.26 -0.35 1.07
N ALA A 129 -4.26 0.45 0.65
CA ALA A 129 -4.02 1.80 0.14
C ALA A 129 -3.36 2.70 1.19
N ASP A 130 -3.84 2.64 2.43
CA ASP A 130 -3.33 3.45 3.53
C ASP A 130 -1.90 3.01 3.92
N LEU A 131 -1.64 1.69 3.96
CA LEU A 131 -0.29 1.14 4.20
C LEU A 131 0.73 1.60 3.15
N LEU A 132 0.36 1.58 1.87
CA LEU A 132 1.24 2.00 0.78
C LEU A 132 1.45 3.52 0.76
N ALA A 133 0.40 4.29 1.05
CA ALA A 133 0.49 5.75 1.15
C ALA A 133 1.42 6.16 2.30
N GLU A 134 1.30 5.51 3.45
CA GLU A 134 2.16 5.79 4.61
C GLU A 134 3.60 5.33 4.35
N ALA A 135 3.80 4.14 3.75
CA ALA A 135 5.14 3.69 3.36
C ALA A 135 5.84 4.70 2.43
N ALA A 136 5.13 5.21 1.42
CA ALA A 136 5.66 6.23 0.51
C ALA A 136 6.00 7.55 1.23
N ARG A 137 5.21 7.94 2.23
CA ARG A 137 5.49 9.12 3.08
C ARG A 137 6.77 8.92 3.89
N LEU A 138 6.93 7.76 4.54
CA LEU A 138 8.12 7.42 5.34
C LEU A 138 9.38 7.36 4.47
N ASP A 139 9.29 6.77 3.27
CA ASP A 139 10.39 6.75 2.30
C ASP A 139 10.75 8.17 1.83
N ALA A 140 9.76 9.03 1.56
CA ALA A 140 10.01 10.41 1.17
C ALA A 140 10.73 11.20 2.27
N LEU A 141 10.38 10.99 3.54
CA LEU A 141 11.07 11.58 4.69
C LEU A 141 12.50 11.05 4.81
N THR A 142 12.70 9.74 4.64
CA THR A 142 14.02 9.10 4.64
C THR A 142 14.93 9.72 3.57
N LEU A 143 14.43 9.84 2.35
CA LEU A 143 15.16 10.45 1.23
C LEU A 143 15.45 11.93 1.50
N ALA A 144 14.49 12.69 2.02
CA ALA A 144 14.68 14.10 2.34
C ALA A 144 15.78 14.32 3.39
N VAL A 145 15.81 13.50 4.45
CA VAL A 145 16.84 13.57 5.50
C VAL A 145 18.22 13.27 4.91
N ARG A 146 18.34 12.17 4.16
CA ARG A 146 19.61 11.76 3.53
C ARG A 146 20.11 12.80 2.52
N ASP A 147 19.22 13.34 1.69
CA ASP A 147 19.55 14.36 0.71
C ASP A 147 20.02 15.66 1.38
N ARG A 148 19.38 16.07 2.48
CA ARG A 148 19.82 17.28 3.21
C ARG A 148 21.21 17.10 3.81
N ILE A 149 21.49 15.95 4.41
CA ILE A 149 22.82 15.59 4.94
C ILE A 149 23.87 15.57 3.82
N TYR A 150 23.54 14.94 2.70
CA TYR A 150 24.43 14.84 1.56
C TYR A 150 24.75 16.21 0.94
N ARG A 151 23.76 17.10 0.85
CA ARG A 151 23.98 18.47 0.38
C ARG A 151 24.84 19.28 1.33
N ALA A 152 24.66 19.13 2.64
CA ALA A 152 25.52 19.77 3.63
C ALA A 152 26.98 19.32 3.52
N ARG A 153 27.22 18.02 3.26
CA ARG A 153 28.57 17.47 3.01
C ARG A 153 29.26 18.08 1.78
N ARG A 154 28.49 18.54 0.80
CA ARG A 154 29.01 19.11 -0.46
C ARG A 154 29.04 20.64 -0.45
N ALA A 155 28.57 21.27 0.62
CA ALA A 155 28.66 22.72 0.74
C ALA A 155 30.15 23.11 0.90
N PRO A 156 30.63 24.09 0.11
CA PRO A 156 32.03 24.52 0.14
C PRO A 156 32.41 25.24 1.44
#